data_AF-A0A449HZF2-F1
#
_entry.id   AF-A0A449HZF2-F1
#
_cell.length_a   1.000
_cell.length_b   1.000
_cell.length_c   1.000
_cell.angle_alpha   90.00
_cell.angle_beta   90.00
_cell.angle_gamma   90.00
#
_symmetry.space_group_name_H-M   'P 1'
#
loop_
_entity.id
_entity.type
_entity.pdbx_description
1 polymer ?
#
loop_
_entity_poly.entity_id
_entity_poly.type
_entity_poly.pdbx_seq_one_letter_code
_entity_poly.pdbx_strand_id
1 'polypeptide(L)'
;MNLTGAVSTVDSKTLASRPVNSVVDALQGAVPGMNFSVGKQGGALNSDKRFNIRGTGTIGEGSSVSPLVLIDGMEGDLNMLNPQDIEMFPS
;
A
#
# COMPACT_ATOMS: atom_id res chain seq x y z
N MET A 1 -10.13 -13.17 21.85
CA MET A 1 -9.65 -13.64 20.54
C MET A 1 -8.29 -13.02 20.32
N ASN A 2 -7.21 -13.80 20.42
CA ASN A 2 -5.86 -13.25 20.24
C ASN A 2 -5.53 -13.29 18.75
N LEU A 3 -5.46 -12.10 18.15
CA LEU A 3 -4.94 -11.87 16.82
C LEU A 3 -3.43 -12.08 16.89
N THR A 4 -2.96 -13.30 16.66
CA THR A 4 -1.52 -13.63 16.65
C THR A 4 -0.86 -13.28 15.31
N GLY A 5 -1.62 -12.73 14.36
CA GLY A 5 -1.14 -12.17 13.11
C GLY A 5 -0.71 -10.72 13.30
N ALA A 6 0.39 -10.32 12.65
CA ALA A 6 0.83 -8.93 12.60
C ALA A 6 -0.17 -8.10 11.80
N VAL A 7 -1.12 -7.47 12.49
CA VAL A 7 -2.01 -6.45 11.92
C VAL A 7 -1.42 -5.09 12.26
N SER A 8 -1.17 -4.29 11.23
CA SER A 8 -0.71 -2.92 11.37
C SER A 8 -1.79 -2.01 10.82
N THR A 9 -2.12 -0.99 11.59
CA THR A 9 -3.12 0.00 11.25
C THR A 9 -2.42 1.33 11.01
N VAL A 10 -2.70 1.99 9.91
CA VAL A 10 -2.20 3.33 9.61
C VAL A 10 -3.35 4.31 9.75
N ASP A 11 -3.15 5.36 10.55
CA ASP A 11 -4.14 6.41 10.78
C ASP A 11 -4.40 7.22 9.49
N SER A 12 -5.68 7.40 9.12
CA SER A 12 -6.09 8.19 7.95
C SER A 12 -5.61 9.63 8.01
N LYS A 13 -5.48 10.23 9.20
CA LYS A 13 -4.89 11.56 9.37
C LYS A 13 -3.43 11.59 8.93
N THR A 14 -2.69 10.51 9.18
CA THR A 14 -1.30 10.39 8.72
C THR A 14 -1.25 10.32 7.21
N LEU A 15 -2.18 9.59 6.58
CA LEU A 15 -2.28 9.51 5.12
C LEU A 15 -2.65 10.86 4.49
N ALA A 16 -3.68 11.54 5.03
CA ALA A 16 -4.19 12.81 4.53
C ALA A 16 -3.22 13.99 4.75
N SER A 17 -2.38 13.94 5.80
CA SER A 17 -1.40 15.00 6.10
C SER A 17 -0.19 15.02 5.15
N ARG A 18 -0.02 13.99 4.33
CA ARG A 18 1.11 13.86 3.41
C ARG A 18 0.74 14.43 2.03
N PRO A 19 1.54 15.33 1.43
CA PRO A 19 1.28 15.87 0.11
C PRO A 19 1.68 14.86 -0.97
N VAL A 20 0.87 13.82 -1.13
CA VAL A 20 1.10 12.74 -2.09
C VAL A 20 -0.13 12.49 -2.95
N ASN A 21 0.08 11.90 -4.13
CA ASN A 21 -0.98 11.74 -5.13
C ASN A 21 -1.75 10.42 -5.00
N SER A 22 -1.21 9.45 -4.27
CA SER A 22 -1.82 8.14 -4.09
C SER A 22 -1.68 7.64 -2.65
N VAL A 23 -2.56 6.71 -2.27
CA VAL A 23 -2.49 6.05 -0.97
C VAL A 23 -1.20 5.22 -0.83
N VAL A 24 -0.73 4.60 -1.94
CA VAL A 24 0.53 3.84 -1.94
C VAL A 24 1.72 4.72 -1.55
N ASP A 25 1.76 5.96 -2.03
CA ASP A 25 2.78 6.94 -1.66
C ASP A 25 2.72 7.33 -0.17
N ALA A 26 1.50 7.46 0.36
CA ALA A 26 1.27 7.83 1.75
C ALA A 26 1.72 6.72 2.72
N LEU A 27 1.56 5.45 2.31
CA LEU A 27 1.96 4.28 3.08
C LEU A 27 3.49 4.07 3.09
N GLN A 28 4.23 4.72 2.19
CA GLN A 28 5.68 4.61 2.12
C GLN A 28 6.34 5.12 3.41
N GLY A 29 6.95 4.20 4.14
CA GLY A 29 7.58 4.45 5.45
C GLY A 29 6.61 4.52 6.63
N ALA A 30 5.30 4.40 6.40
CA ALA A 30 4.30 4.31 7.47
C ALA A 30 4.05 2.86 7.92
N VAL A 31 4.22 1.89 7.00
CA VAL A 31 4.00 0.46 7.27
C VAL A 31 5.35 -0.27 7.42
N PRO A 32 5.66 -0.84 8.60
CA PRO A 32 6.87 -1.64 8.79
C PRO A 32 6.92 -2.88 7.88
N GLY A 33 8.08 -3.15 7.28
CA GLY A 33 8.29 -4.33 6.44
C GLY A 33 7.62 -4.26 5.06
N MET A 34 7.01 -3.13 4.69
CA MET A 34 6.53 -2.88 3.35
C MET A 34 7.69 -2.41 2.46
N ASN A 35 7.88 -3.06 1.30
CA ASN A 35 8.86 -2.65 0.30
C ASN A 35 8.15 -2.06 -0.91
N PHE A 36 8.75 -1.04 -1.50
CA PHE A 36 8.25 -0.36 -2.70
C PHE A 36 9.26 -0.51 -3.82
N SER A 37 8.76 -0.66 -5.04
CA SER A 37 9.56 -0.63 -6.26
C SER A 37 8.86 0.20 -7.31
N VAL A 38 9.65 1.00 -8.03
CA VAL A 38 9.17 1.76 -9.18
C VAL A 38 9.29 0.91 -10.44
N GLY A 39 8.29 0.99 -11.30
CA GLY A 39 8.34 0.36 -12.62
C GLY A 39 9.35 1.02 -13.55
N LYS A 40 9.35 0.62 -14.82
CA LYS A 40 10.24 1.18 -15.86
C LYS A 40 10.08 2.69 -16.07
N GLN A 41 8.97 3.28 -15.62
CA GLN A 41 8.69 4.71 -15.68
C GLN A 41 9.38 5.52 -14.55
N GLY A 42 10.05 4.86 -13.60
CA GLY A 42 10.82 5.50 -12.55
C GLY A 42 9.95 6.30 -11.58
N GLY A 43 10.41 7.49 -11.20
CA GLY A 43 9.73 8.39 -10.25
C GLY A 43 8.79 9.40 -10.90
N ALA A 44 8.29 9.14 -12.12
CA ALA A 44 7.34 10.05 -12.75
C ALA A 44 6.03 10.11 -11.93
N LEU A 45 5.40 11.28 -11.92
CA LEU A 45 4.29 11.65 -11.02
C LEU A 45 3.05 10.73 -11.11
N ASN A 46 2.93 9.98 -12.20
CA ASN A 46 1.85 9.04 -12.52
C ASN A 46 2.33 7.58 -12.65
N SER A 47 3.53 7.26 -12.16
CA SER A 47 4.05 5.90 -12.25
C SER A 47 3.42 5.03 -11.17
N ASP A 48 2.77 3.94 -11.56
CA ASP A 48 2.28 2.95 -10.60
C ASP A 48 3.43 2.42 -9.75
N LYS A 49 3.25 2.48 -8.43
CA LYS A 49 4.17 1.90 -7.47
C LYS A 49 3.75 0.46 -7.19
N ARG A 50 4.71 -0.46 -7.32
CA ARG A 50 4.54 -1.82 -6.85
C ARG A 50 4.99 -1.91 -5.42
N PHE A 51 4.26 -2.65 -4.60
CA PHE A 51 4.63 -2.87 -3.20
C PHE A 51 4.42 -4.33 -2.80
N ASN A 52 5.15 -4.75 -1.76
CA ASN A 52 4.97 -6.05 -1.12
C ASN A 52 5.21 -5.93 0.39
N ILE A 53 4.79 -6.95 1.12
CA ILE A 53 4.98 -7.05 2.57
C ILE A 53 5.98 -8.18 2.80
N ARG A 54 7.08 -7.89 3.50
CA ARG A 54 8.21 -8.80 3.81
C ARG A 54 9.14 -9.16 2.65
N GLY A 55 9.19 -8.32 1.60
CA GLY A 55 10.17 -8.44 0.53
C GLY A 55 9.72 -9.37 -0.60
N THR A 56 10.57 -9.52 -1.61
CA THR A 56 10.32 -10.42 -2.74
C THR A 56 10.68 -11.85 -2.34
N GLY A 57 9.69 -12.63 -1.88
CA GLY A 57 9.85 -14.06 -1.61
C GLY A 57 9.92 -14.94 -2.86
N THR A 58 10.00 -14.34 -4.06
CA THR A 58 9.87 -15.04 -5.33
C THR A 58 11.22 -15.26 -5.99
N ILE A 59 11.53 -16.53 -6.24
CA ILE A 59 12.75 -16.98 -6.93
C ILE A 59 12.33 -17.44 -8.33
N GLY A 60 12.25 -16.52 -9.29
CA GLY A 60 12.02 -16.85 -10.70
C GLY A 60 11.19 -15.83 -11.48
N GLU A 61 11.44 -15.75 -12.80
CA GLU A 61 10.60 -15.00 -13.73
C GLU A 61 9.19 -15.61 -13.74
N GLY A 62 8.17 -14.79 -13.45
CA GLY A 62 6.75 -15.20 -13.40
C GLY A 62 6.14 -15.29 -12.01
N SER A 63 6.93 -15.16 -10.95
CA SER A 63 6.42 -15.16 -9.58
C SER A 63 6.32 -13.73 -9.03
N SER A 64 5.10 -13.18 -8.97
CA SER A 64 4.81 -11.84 -8.46
C SER A 64 4.32 -11.89 -7.03
N VAL A 65 5.01 -11.22 -6.09
CA VAL A 65 4.48 -10.95 -4.75
C VAL A 65 3.78 -9.61 -4.77
N SER A 66 2.51 -9.59 -5.17
CA SER A 66 1.63 -8.45 -4.97
C SER A 66 0.64 -8.80 -3.87
N PRO A 67 0.49 -7.97 -2.84
CA PRO A 67 -0.49 -8.20 -1.79
C PRO A 67 -1.92 -8.03 -2.35
N LEU A 68 -2.86 -8.81 -1.81
CA LEU A 68 -4.29 -8.58 -2.04
C LEU A 68 -4.71 -7.28 -1.34
N VAL A 69 -5.30 -6.37 -2.10
CA VAL A 69 -5.85 -5.11 -1.61
C VAL A 69 -7.37 -5.21 -1.62
N LEU A 70 -8.00 -4.91 -0.49
CA LEU A 70 -9.44 -4.82 -0.39
C LEU A 70 -9.85 -3.38 -0.05
N ILE A 71 -10.71 -2.80 -0.88
CA ILE A 71 -11.34 -1.49 -0.68
C ILE A 71 -12.82 -1.80 -0.43
N ASP A 72 -13.32 -1.47 0.77
CA ASP A 72 -14.69 -1.77 1.19
C ASP A 72 -15.15 -3.23 0.96
N GLY A 73 -14.20 -4.17 1.03
CA GLY A 73 -14.45 -5.61 0.87
C GLY A 73 -14.34 -6.14 -0.56
N MET A 74 -14.04 -5.30 -1.55
CA MET A 74 -13.79 -5.71 -2.94
C MET A 74 -12.31 -5.55 -3.32
N GLU A 75 -11.82 -6.40 -4.21
CA GLU A 75 -10.46 -6.27 -4.74
C GLU A 75 -10.31 -4.96 -5.54
N GLY A 76 -9.20 -4.24 -5.33
CA GLY A 76 -8.93 -2.98 -6.00
C GLY A 76 -7.46 -2.56 -5.99
N ASP A 77 -7.17 -1.39 -6.54
CA ASP A 77 -5.82 -0.85 -6.67
C ASP A 77 -5.64 0.43 -5.85
N LEU A 78 -4.69 0.42 -4.92
CA LEU A 78 -4.36 1.60 -4.09
C LEU A 78 -3.73 2.74 -4.89
N ASN A 79 -3.13 2.49 -6.07
CA ASN A 79 -2.54 3.55 -6.91
C ASN A 79 -3.62 4.51 -7.46
N MET A 80 -4.87 4.05 -7.55
CA MET A 80 -6.00 4.84 -8.06
C MET A 80 -6.76 5.61 -6.97
N LEU A 81 -6.40 5.40 -5.70
CA LEU A 81 -7.08 6.05 -4.59
C LEU A 81 -6.37 7.33 -4.18
N ASN A 82 -7.16 8.38 -4.01
CA ASN A 82 -6.73 9.63 -3.39
C ASN A 82 -6.72 9.45 -1.86
N PRO A 83 -5.62 9.79 -1.16
CA PRO A 83 -5.55 9.73 0.31
C PRO A 83 -6.65 10.52 1.03
N GLN A 84 -7.20 11.57 0.42
CA GLN A 84 -8.27 12.38 1.01
C GLN A 84 -9.63 11.67 1.04
N ASP A 85 -9.79 10.62 0.25
CA ASP A 85 -11.05 9.85 0.14
C ASP A 85 -11.05 8.64 1.09
N ILE A 86 -9.99 8.44 1.89
CA ILE A 86 -9.92 7.36 2.89
C ILE A 86 -10.53 7.81 4.21
N GLU A 87 -11.67 7.20 4.56
CA GLU A 87 -12.25 7.25 5.89
C GLU A 87 -11.97 5.92 6.63
N MET A 88 -11.52 6.00 7.88
CA MET A 88 -11.47 4.81 8.75
C MET A 88 -12.75 4.75 9.55
N PHE A 89 -13.43 3.60 9.53
CA PHE A 89 -14.54 3.34 10.43
C PHE A 89 -14.08 3.53 11.89
N PRO A 90 -14.72 4.40 12.68
CA PRO A 90 -14.45 4.47 14.11
C PRO A 90 -14.95 3.17 14.75
N SER A 91 -14.01 2.34 15.24
CA SER A 91 -14.30 1.18 16.09
C SER A 91 -14.44 1.62 17.54
#